data_AF-A0A2E9XJH7-F1
#
_entry.id   AF-A0A2E9XJH7-F1
#
_cell.length_a   1.000
_cell.length_b   1.000
_cell.length_c   1.000
_cell.angle_alpha   90.00
_cell.angle_beta   90.00
_cell.angle_gamma   90.00
#
_symmetry.space_group_name_H-M   'P 1'
#
loop_
_entity.id
_entity.type
_entity.pdbx_description
1 polymer ?
#
loop_
_entity_poly.entity_id
_entity_poly.type
_entity_poly.pdbx_seq_one_letter_code
_entity_poly.pdbx_strand_id
1 'polypeptide(L)'
;MFHVGHKELLLIDVRSPVEWSQGYLESAVRVEWQDISVAILSLAEALDQPIVLYCRSGHRSGKAKMILENMGFTRVVNGGSLAETEEFLNSACCI
;
A
#
# COMPACT_ATOMS: atom_id res chain seq x y z
N MET A 1 -25.55 -2.45 -15.43
CA MET A 1 -24.17 -2.96 -15.62
C MET A 1 -23.57 -3.09 -14.24
N PHE A 2 -23.39 -4.33 -13.78
CA PHE A 2 -22.92 -4.63 -12.43
C PHE A 2 -21.42 -4.39 -12.39
N HIS A 3 -20.99 -3.30 -11.75
CA HIS A 3 -19.59 -3.15 -11.36
C HIS A 3 -19.40 -4.06 -10.16
N VAL A 4 -18.63 -5.12 -10.35
CA VAL A 4 -18.15 -5.96 -9.25
C VAL A 4 -17.44 -5.03 -8.28
N GLY A 5 -17.97 -4.93 -7.06
CA GLY A 5 -17.45 -4.09 -5.99
C GLY A 5 -16.13 -4.62 -5.46
N HIS A 6 -15.07 -4.53 -6.28
CA HIS A 6 -13.72 -4.59 -5.79
C HIS A 6 -13.48 -3.28 -5.05
N LYS A 7 -13.49 -3.32 -3.72
CA LYS A 7 -13.00 -2.22 -2.91
C LYS A 7 -11.52 -2.06 -3.28
N GLU A 8 -11.20 -1.11 -4.17
CA GLU A 8 -9.88 -0.97 -4.81
C GLU A 8 -8.81 -0.81 -3.74
N LEU A 9 -8.09 -1.91 -3.49
CA LEU A 9 -6.99 -1.98 -2.55
C LEU A 9 -5.89 -1.04 -3.05
N LEU A 10 -5.58 -0.02 -2.24
CA LEU A 10 -4.48 0.88 -2.56
C LEU A 10 -3.18 0.27 -2.04
N LEU A 11 -2.41 -0.30 -2.96
CA LEU A 11 -1.12 -0.89 -2.66
C LEU A 11 -0.04 0.18 -2.84
N ILE A 12 0.79 0.41 -1.81
CA ILE A 12 1.76 1.50 -1.79
C ILE A 12 3.15 0.97 -1.43
N ASP A 13 4.12 1.28 -2.28
CA ASP A 13 5.51 0.94 -2.09
C ASP A 13 6.28 2.15 -1.57
N VAL A 14 6.83 2.01 -0.36
CA VAL A 14 7.59 3.07 0.31
C VAL A 14 9.10 2.99 0.13
N ARG A 15 9.56 2.24 -0.87
CA ARG A 15 10.97 2.10 -1.25
C ARG A 15 11.40 3.21 -2.20
N SER A 16 12.71 3.29 -2.40
CA SER A 16 13.32 4.26 -3.30
C SER A 16 13.07 3.88 -4.78
N PRO A 17 13.10 4.84 -5.71
CA PRO A 17 12.86 4.59 -7.14
C PRO A 17 13.84 3.57 -7.76
N VAL A 18 15.07 3.48 -7.23
CA VAL A 18 16.06 2.48 -7.65
C VAL A 18 15.60 1.06 -7.31
N GLU A 19 15.01 0.85 -6.12
CA GLU A 19 14.47 -0.45 -5.72
C GLU A 19 13.21 -0.80 -6.54
N TRP A 20 12.38 0.21 -6.83
CA TRP A 20 11.19 0.05 -7.67
C TRP A 20 11.54 -0.43 -9.08
N SER A 21 12.58 0.15 -9.70
CA SER A 21 13.01 -0.24 -11.04
C SER A 21 13.56 -1.67 -11.16
N GLN A 22 13.87 -2.33 -10.02
CA GLN A 22 14.32 -3.73 -9.98
C GLN A 22 13.15 -4.71 -9.93
N GLY A 23 11.94 -4.25 -9.60
CA GLY A 23 10.76 -5.11 -9.44
C GLY A 23 9.78 -4.54 -8.42
N TYR A 24 8.51 -4.54 -8.81
CA TYR A 24 7.41 -4.02 -8.02
C TYR A 24 6.11 -4.77 -8.34
N LEU A 25 5.12 -4.63 -7.45
CA LEU A 25 3.80 -5.22 -7.64
C LEU A 25 3.01 -4.38 -8.63
N GLU A 26 2.43 -5.00 -9.65
CA GLU A 26 1.74 -4.32 -10.76
C GLU A 26 0.65 -3.34 -10.34
N SER A 27 -0.06 -3.63 -9.24
CA SER A 27 -1.09 -2.75 -8.67
C SER A 27 -0.56 -1.74 -7.63
N ALA A 28 0.75 -1.71 -7.39
CA ALA A 28 1.34 -0.80 -6.40
C ALA A 28 1.61 0.59 -6.98
N VAL A 29 1.49 1.59 -6.13
CA VAL A 29 1.91 2.97 -6.39
C VAL A 29 3.16 3.26 -5.56
N ARG A 30 4.22 3.73 -6.21
CA ARG A 30 5.46 4.12 -5.52
C ARG A 30 5.29 5.48 -4.85
N VAL A 31 5.44 5.51 -3.54
CA VAL A 31 5.42 6.74 -2.72
C VAL A 31 6.42 6.61 -1.61
N GLU A 32 7.44 7.47 -1.57
CA GLU A 32 8.41 7.43 -0.49
C GLU A 32 7.76 7.70 0.87
N TRP A 33 8.21 7.00 1.92
CA TRP A 33 7.62 7.09 3.25
C TRP A 33 7.59 8.53 3.83
N GLN A 34 8.45 9.42 3.31
CA GLN A 34 8.50 10.84 3.70
C GLN A 34 7.34 11.64 3.13
N ASP A 35 6.91 11.31 1.90
CA ASP A 35 5.87 12.02 1.17
C ASP A 35 4.49 11.37 1.32
N ILE A 36 4.38 10.25 2.05
CA ILE A 36 3.14 9.48 2.17
C ILE A 36 1.97 10.29 2.70
N SER A 37 2.21 11.23 3.62
CA SER A 37 1.18 12.09 4.19
C SER A 37 0.56 13.03 3.15
N VAL A 38 1.30 13.43 2.13
CA VAL A 38 0.82 14.32 1.07
C VAL A 38 0.27 13.50 -0.08
N ALA A 39 0.99 12.48 -0.51
CA ALA A 39 0.61 11.61 -1.62
C ALA A 39 -0.72 10.89 -1.35
N ILE A 40 -0.96 10.44 -0.12
CA ILE A 40 -2.21 9.73 0.21
C ILE A 40 -3.45 10.58 -0.01
N LEU A 41 -3.35 11.91 0.11
CA LEU A 41 -4.47 12.82 -0.12
C LEU A 41 -4.90 12.85 -1.59
N SER A 42 -4.00 12.48 -2.51
CA SER A 42 -4.28 12.38 -3.93
C SER A 42 -4.55 10.95 -4.40
N LEU A 43 -4.09 9.94 -3.64
CA LEU A 43 -4.21 8.53 -4.00
C LEU A 43 -5.42 7.85 -3.38
N ALA A 44 -5.73 8.16 -2.13
CA ALA A 44 -6.87 7.57 -1.47
C ALA A 44 -8.13 8.39 -1.75
N GLU A 45 -9.16 7.71 -2.23
CA GLU A 45 -10.46 8.31 -2.50
C GLU A 45 -11.33 8.40 -1.24
N ALA A 46 -11.05 7.54 -0.24
CA ALA A 46 -11.77 7.49 1.03
C ALA A 46 -10.89 7.08 2.21
N LEU A 47 -11.25 7.52 3.42
CA LEU A 47 -10.55 7.15 4.66
C LEU A 47 -10.74 5.67 5.05
N ASP A 48 -11.82 5.05 4.60
CA ASP A 48 -12.11 3.60 4.76
C ASP A 48 -11.65 2.79 3.54
N GLN A 49 -10.82 3.37 2.66
CA GLN A 49 -10.19 2.60 1.59
C GLN A 49 -9.11 1.68 2.19
N PRO A 50 -9.10 0.39 1.84
CA PRO A 50 -8.05 -0.52 2.29
C PRO A 50 -6.72 -0.14 1.64
N ILE A 51 -5.74 0.21 2.47
CA ILE A 51 -4.40 0.63 2.05
C ILE A 51 -3.39 -0.38 2.56
N VAL A 52 -2.54 -0.91 1.69
CA VAL A 52 -1.47 -1.83 2.04
C VAL A 52 -0.14 -1.17 1.73
N LEU A 53 0.65 -0.91 2.76
CA LEU A 53 1.99 -0.33 2.65
C LEU A 53 3.04 -1.43 2.79
N TYR A 54 3.98 -1.49 1.86
CA TYR A 54 5.10 -2.43 1.96
C TYR A 54 6.43 -1.76 1.67
N CYS A 55 7.50 -2.35 2.18
CA CYS A 55 8.86 -1.89 1.90
C CYS A 55 9.82 -3.07 1.70
N ARG A 56 11.12 -2.85 1.92
CA ARG A 56 12.10 -3.94 1.86
C ARG A 56 12.03 -4.89 3.07
N SER A 57 11.63 -4.41 4.25
CA SER A 57 11.75 -5.16 5.52
C SER A 57 10.68 -4.78 6.57
N GLY A 58 9.53 -4.22 6.18
CA GLY A 58 8.46 -3.81 7.10
C GLY A 58 8.66 -2.56 7.98
N HIS A 59 9.89 -2.05 8.12
CA HIS A 59 10.18 -0.98 9.09
C HIS A 59 9.72 0.43 8.64
N ARG A 60 9.89 0.74 7.34
CA ARG A 60 9.45 2.02 6.75
C ARG A 60 7.93 2.07 6.60
N SER A 61 7.33 0.96 6.18
CA SER A 61 5.88 0.81 6.04
C SER A 61 5.15 0.91 7.38
N GLY A 62 5.76 0.48 8.49
CA GLY A 62 5.22 0.68 9.83
C GLY A 62 5.10 2.16 10.22
N LYS A 63 6.11 2.99 9.91
CA LYS A 63 6.05 4.44 10.13
C LYS A 63 4.99 5.11 9.27
N ALA A 64 4.96 4.76 7.98
CA ALA A 64 3.97 5.26 7.05
C ALA A 64 2.54 4.91 7.51
N LYS A 65 2.33 3.68 8.00
CA LYS A 65 1.06 3.26 8.57
C LYS A 65 0.61 4.15 9.72
N MET A 66 1.48 4.40 10.70
CA MET A 66 1.15 5.27 11.84
C MET A 66 0.77 6.69 11.39
N ILE A 67 1.45 7.23 10.38
CA ILE A 67 1.13 8.55 9.82
C ILE A 67 -0.29 8.54 9.24
N LEU A 68 -0.63 7.52 8.45
CA LEU A 68 -1.96 7.39 7.85
C LEU A 68 -3.06 7.17 8.90
N GLU A 69 -2.83 6.31 9.90
CA GLU A 69 -3.77 6.11 11.01
C GLU A 69 -4.02 7.42 11.75
N ASN A 70 -2.97 8.22 11.98
CA ASN A 70 -3.09 9.53 12.62
C ASN A 70 -3.80 10.57 11.74
N MET A 71 -3.80 10.41 10.42
CA MET A 71 -4.59 11.22 9.49
C MET A 71 -6.08 10.82 9.46
N GLY A 72 -6.44 9.69 10.07
CA GLY A 72 -7.82 9.20 10.13
C GLY A 72 -8.13 8.03 9.20
N PHE A 73 -7.12 7.45 8.53
CA PHE A 73 -7.32 6.23 7.75
C PHE A 73 -7.54 5.04 8.68
N THR A 74 -8.66 4.34 8.51
CA THR A 74 -9.07 3.24 9.39
C THR A 74 -8.59 1.88 8.92
N ARG A 75 -8.24 1.74 7.64
CA ARG A 75 -7.93 0.46 7.00
C ARG A 75 -6.51 0.41 6.42
N VAL A 76 -5.51 0.65 7.28
CA VAL A 76 -4.11 0.65 6.86
C VAL A 76 -3.38 -0.61 7.36
N VAL A 77 -2.81 -1.36 6.42
CA VAL A 77 -2.12 -2.63 6.66
C VAL A 77 -0.65 -2.48 6.30
N ASN A 78 0.23 -3.03 7.14
CA ASN A 78 1.64 -3.17 6.82
C ASN A 78 1.85 -4.54 6.15
N GLY A 79 2.07 -4.54 4.84
CA GLY A 79 2.36 -5.74 4.05
C GLY A 79 3.77 -6.31 4.24
N GLY A 80 4.63 -5.62 5.00
CA GLY A 80 5.97 -6.12 5.32
C GLY A 80 6.95 -5.92 4.16
N SER A 81 7.53 -7.02 3.69
CA SER A 81 8.41 -7.06 2.53
C SER A 81 7.64 -7.25 1.20
N LEU A 82 8.29 -6.94 0.07
CA LEU A 82 7.73 -7.20 -1.28
C LEU A 82 7.19 -8.63 -1.40
N ALA A 83 7.99 -9.63 -0.99
CA ALA A 83 7.64 -11.04 -1.11
C ALA A 83 6.43 -11.42 -0.24
N GLU A 84 6.38 -10.95 1.02
CA GLU A 84 5.23 -11.19 1.91
C GLU A 84 3.96 -10.55 1.37
N THR A 85 4.07 -9.35 0.82
CA THR A 85 2.93 -8.64 0.23
C THR A 85 2.44 -9.33 -1.03
N GLU A 86 3.36 -9.77 -1.90
CA GLU A 86 3.04 -10.54 -3.10
C GLU A 86 2.31 -11.84 -2.74
N GLU A 87 2.80 -12.57 -1.75
CA GLU A 87 2.18 -13.80 -1.27
C GLU A 87 0.79 -13.54 -0.68
N PHE A 88 0.62 -12.46 0.10
CA PHE A 88 -0.68 -12.05 0.64
C PHE A 88 -1.70 -11.75 -0.47
N LEU A 89 -1.30 -11.06 -1.53
CA LEU A 89 -2.16 -10.73 -2.66
C LEU A 89 -2.48 -11.97 -3.51
N ASN A 90 -1.50 -12.83 -3.74
CA ASN A 90 -1.67 -14.04 -4.53
C ASN A 90 -2.53 -15.08 -3.77
N SER A 91 -2.38 -15.17 -2.45
CA SER A 91 -3.21 -16.00 -1.57
C SER A 91 -4.66 -15.51 -1.52
N ALA A 92 -4.88 -14.19 -1.59
CA ALA A 92 -6.21 -13.61 -1.69
C ALA A 92 -6.91 -13.85 -3.06
N CYS A 93 -6.16 -14.21 -4.10
CA CYS A 93 -6.70 -14.50 -5.44
C CYS A 93 -7.14 -15.96 -5.64
N CYS A 94 -6.93 -16.85 -4.66
CA CYS A 94 -7.35 -18.25 -4.74
C CYS A 94 -8.67 -18.51 -4.00
N ILE A 95 -9.79 -17.93 -4.46
CA ILE A 95 -11.16 -18.44 -4.21
C ILE A 95 -12.08 -18.23 -5.41
#